data_AF-A0A918DQA9-F1
#
_entry.id   AF-A0A918DQA9-F1
#
_cell.length_a   1.000
_cell.length_b   1.000
_cell.length_c   1.000
_cell.angle_alpha   90.00
_cell.angle_beta   90.00
_cell.angle_gamma   90.00
#
_symmetry.space_group_name_H-M   'P 1'
#
loop_
_entity.id
_entity.type
_entity.pdbx_description
1 polymer ?
#
loop_
_entity_poly.entity_id
_entity_poly.type
_entity_poly.pdbx_seq_one_letter_code
_entity_poly.pdbx_strand_id
1 'polypeptide(L)'
;MRERLAPKLRELRQRFAGDPRRLSEEMSALYAKEGTSPFAGILPGLAQLPFMWLIWRVATHPTALAGHDLLGAPLGQQVAGVIANYGLISWPVSVFTAVIVLMALVAWLSARSIRASMPEEQPEALRRVMPLLPFGSVLAAAVLPLAAGLYLLVSTAWTAGERAVLAGRPLRA
;
A
#
# COMPACT_ATOMS: atom_id res chain seq x y z
N MET A 1 -17.20 -8.69 -9.52
CA MET A 1 -17.38 -9.43 -8.26
C MET A 1 -17.75 -8.52 -7.08
N ARG A 2 -16.88 -7.57 -6.66
CA ARG A 2 -17.08 -6.76 -5.43
C ARG A 2 -18.29 -5.81 -5.47
N GLU A 3 -18.62 -5.22 -6.62
CA GLU A 3 -19.76 -4.29 -6.74
C GLU A 3 -21.14 -4.97 -6.61
N ARG A 4 -21.29 -6.25 -7.00
CA ARG A 4 -22.52 -7.03 -6.78
C ARG A 4 -22.63 -7.55 -5.35
N LEU A 5 -21.49 -7.76 -4.68
CA LEU A 5 -21.42 -8.19 -3.28
C LEU A 5 -21.67 -7.03 -2.32
N ALA A 6 -21.21 -5.82 -2.63
CA ALA A 6 -21.30 -4.64 -1.76
C ALA A 6 -22.73 -4.27 -1.30
N PRO A 7 -23.77 -4.25 -2.17
CA PRO A 7 -25.14 -3.99 -1.74
C PRO A 7 -25.71 -5.15 -0.91
N LYS A 8 -25.45 -6.41 -1.32
CA LYS A 8 -25.87 -7.61 -0.59
C LYS A 8 -25.27 -7.69 0.82
N LEU A 9 -23.99 -7.31 0.96
CA LEU A 9 -23.32 -7.24 2.28
C LEU A 9 -23.91 -6.15 3.17
N ARG A 10 -24.32 -5.00 2.60
CA ARG A 10 -24.98 -3.92 3.36
C ARG A 10 -26.35 -4.36 3.85
N GLU A 11 -27.13 -4.97 2.98
CA GLU A 11 -28.47 -5.47 3.32
C GLU A 11 -28.39 -6.59 4.37
N LEU A 12 -27.40 -7.48 4.26
CA LEU A 12 -27.15 -8.52 5.26
C LEU A 12 -26.68 -7.94 6.61
N ARG A 13 -25.79 -6.94 6.60
CA ARG A 13 -25.38 -6.21 7.81
C ARG A 13 -26.54 -5.48 8.47
N GLN A 14 -27.47 -4.92 7.70
CA GLN A 14 -28.67 -4.29 8.24
C GLN A 14 -29.64 -5.31 8.82
N ARG A 15 -29.87 -6.43 8.12
CA ARG A 15 -30.76 -7.52 8.59
C ARG A 15 -30.27 -8.20 9.87
N PHE A 16 -28.96 -8.37 10.02
CA PHE A 16 -28.35 -9.09 11.15
C PHE A 16 -27.54 -8.16 12.08
N ALA A 17 -27.83 -6.86 12.11
CA ALA A 17 -27.14 -5.88 12.94
C ALA A 17 -27.18 -6.21 14.45
N GLY A 18 -28.22 -6.91 14.89
CA GLY A 18 -28.40 -7.33 16.29
C GLY A 18 -27.83 -8.70 16.64
N ASP A 19 -27.30 -9.46 15.68
CA ASP A 19 -26.85 -10.84 15.91
C ASP A 19 -25.52 -11.16 15.17
N PRO A 20 -24.37 -10.80 15.77
CA PRO A 20 -23.07 -10.90 15.11
C PRO A 20 -22.65 -12.34 14.76
N ARG A 21 -23.20 -13.35 15.46
CA ARG A 21 -22.95 -14.76 15.13
C ARG A 21 -23.60 -15.14 13.79
N ARG A 22 -24.90 -14.86 13.65
CA ARG A 22 -25.65 -15.11 12.40
C ARG A 22 -25.13 -14.28 11.23
N LEU A 23 -24.71 -13.04 11.51
CA LEU A 23 -24.08 -12.21 10.48
C LEU A 23 -22.81 -12.87 9.92
N SER A 24 -21.97 -13.45 10.78
CA SER A 24 -20.74 -14.13 10.36
C SER A 24 -21.02 -15.37 9.50
N GLU A 25 -22.02 -16.17 9.89
CA GLU A 25 -22.46 -17.36 9.15
C GLU A 25 -23.02 -17.00 7.77
N GLU A 26 -23.95 -16.05 7.70
CA GLU A 26 -24.56 -15.64 6.43
C GLU A 26 -23.55 -14.94 5.51
N MET A 27 -22.62 -14.16 6.07
CA MET A 27 -21.51 -13.61 5.28
C MET A 27 -20.67 -14.75 4.68
N SER A 28 -20.33 -15.77 5.46
CA SER A 28 -19.55 -16.92 4.98
C SER A 28 -20.29 -17.70 3.88
N ALA A 29 -21.60 -17.89 4.02
CA ALA A 29 -22.44 -18.57 3.05
C ALA A 29 -22.59 -17.77 1.75
N LEU A 30 -22.68 -16.44 1.84
CA LEU A 30 -22.69 -15.53 0.70
C LEU A 30 -21.35 -15.57 -0.06
N TYR A 31 -20.22 -15.58 0.67
CA TYR A 31 -18.88 -15.72 0.09
C TYR A 31 -18.70 -17.08 -0.62
N ALA A 32 -19.23 -18.16 -0.04
CA ALA A 32 -19.21 -19.50 -0.64
C ALA A 32 -20.08 -19.60 -1.90
N LYS A 33 -21.30 -19.03 -1.89
CA LYS A 33 -22.21 -18.98 -3.05
C LYS A 33 -21.65 -18.18 -4.22
N GLU A 34 -20.93 -17.10 -3.93
CA GLU A 34 -20.32 -16.23 -4.95
C GLU A 34 -18.87 -16.63 -5.26
N GLY A 35 -18.42 -17.83 -4.83
CA GLY A 35 -17.10 -18.39 -5.18
C GLY A 35 -15.90 -17.51 -4.77
N THR A 36 -16.08 -16.64 -3.78
CA THR A 36 -15.07 -15.66 -3.36
C THR A 36 -14.53 -16.05 -1.99
N SER A 37 -13.26 -16.46 -1.91
CA SER A 37 -12.64 -16.84 -0.64
C SER A 37 -12.31 -15.61 0.23
N PRO A 38 -12.66 -15.60 1.53
CA PRO A 38 -12.24 -14.54 2.47
C PRO A 38 -10.71 -14.45 2.58
N PHE A 39 -9.99 -15.53 2.22
CA PHE A 39 -8.54 -15.60 2.19
C PHE A 39 -7.90 -14.93 0.97
N ALA A 40 -8.69 -14.59 -0.06
CA ALA A 40 -8.17 -13.81 -1.20
C ALA A 40 -7.65 -12.43 -0.76
N GLY A 41 -8.11 -11.90 0.38
CA GLY A 41 -7.58 -10.67 0.98
C GLY A 41 -6.24 -10.83 1.70
N ILE A 42 -5.80 -12.06 1.98
CA ILE A 42 -4.54 -12.37 2.70
C ILE A 42 -3.46 -12.86 1.73
N LEU A 43 -3.82 -13.27 0.51
CA LEU A 43 -2.89 -13.53 -0.58
C LEU A 43 -1.89 -12.37 -0.83
N PRO A 44 -2.32 -11.09 -0.81
CA PRO A 44 -1.38 -9.95 -0.87
C PRO A 44 -0.45 -9.88 0.34
N GLY A 45 -0.92 -10.29 1.52
CA GLY A 45 -0.12 -10.37 2.74
C GLY A 45 0.92 -11.50 2.72
N LEU A 46 0.67 -12.60 2.01
CA LEU A 46 1.66 -13.67 1.82
C LEU A 46 2.73 -13.30 0.79
N ALA A 47 2.38 -12.50 -0.23
CA ALA A 47 3.36 -11.88 -1.12
C ALA A 47 4.33 -10.93 -0.39
N GLN A 48 4.03 -10.56 0.87
CA GLN A 48 4.84 -9.70 1.73
C GLN A 48 5.88 -10.49 2.58
N LEU A 49 5.89 -11.82 2.53
CA LEU A 49 6.92 -12.65 3.22
C LEU A 49 8.38 -12.33 2.82
N PRO A 50 8.72 -12.08 1.54
CA PRO A 50 10.08 -11.69 1.14
C PRO A 50 10.54 -10.38 1.82
N PHE A 51 9.59 -9.50 2.13
CA PHE A 51 9.85 -8.22 2.75
C PHE A 51 10.10 -8.31 4.26
N MET A 52 9.34 -9.14 4.99
CA MET A 52 9.60 -9.38 6.42
C MET A 52 11.04 -9.87 6.64
N TRP A 53 11.51 -10.73 5.72
CA TRP A 53 12.88 -11.23 5.71
C TRP A 53 13.92 -10.12 5.45
N LEU A 54 13.63 -9.20 4.52
CA LEU A 54 14.52 -8.07 4.22
C LEU A 54 14.63 -7.07 5.39
N ILE A 55 13.50 -6.66 6.00
CA ILE A 55 13.53 -5.80 7.19
C ILE A 55 14.22 -6.50 8.35
N TRP A 56 13.92 -7.79 8.58
CA TRP A 56 14.59 -8.54 9.62
C TRP A 56 16.12 -8.58 9.39
N ARG A 57 16.58 -8.75 8.13
CA ARG A 57 18.00 -8.67 7.78
C ARG A 57 18.60 -7.29 8.02
N VAL A 58 17.93 -6.22 7.60
CA VAL A 58 18.39 -4.83 7.80
C VAL A 58 18.46 -4.50 9.30
N ALA A 59 17.46 -4.93 10.07
CA ALA A 59 17.35 -4.66 11.49
C ALA A 59 18.33 -5.48 12.34
N THR A 60 18.59 -6.74 11.97
CA THR A 60 19.54 -7.60 12.70
C THR A 60 20.99 -7.41 12.25
N HIS A 61 21.21 -6.92 11.03
CA HIS A 61 22.54 -6.73 10.45
C HIS A 61 22.61 -5.38 9.72
N PRO A 62 22.95 -4.28 10.42
CA PRO A 62 23.10 -2.96 9.79
C PRO A 62 24.21 -2.90 8.72
N THR A 63 25.13 -3.88 8.73
CA THR A 63 26.15 -4.09 7.68
C THR A 63 25.69 -4.99 6.54
N ALA A 64 24.49 -5.57 6.58
CA ALA A 64 24.00 -6.45 5.52
C ALA A 64 23.79 -5.75 4.17
N LEU A 65 23.70 -4.41 4.17
CA LEU A 65 23.68 -3.59 2.95
C LEU A 65 24.97 -2.78 2.76
N ALA A 66 25.99 -2.98 3.60
CA ALA A 66 27.27 -2.33 3.40
C ALA A 66 27.88 -2.81 2.08
N GLY A 67 28.26 -1.85 1.22
CA GLY A 67 28.80 -2.11 -0.11
C GLY A 67 27.78 -2.51 -1.18
N HIS A 68 26.47 -2.49 -0.86
CA HIS A 68 25.42 -2.72 -1.86
C HIS A 68 24.78 -1.39 -2.27
N ASP A 69 24.91 -1.08 -3.55
CA ASP A 69 24.42 0.17 -4.13
C ASP A 69 23.30 -0.10 -5.13
N LEU A 70 22.28 0.75 -5.14
CA LEU A 70 21.32 0.83 -6.23
C LEU A 70 21.79 1.89 -7.20
N LEU A 71 22.21 1.49 -8.40
CA LEU A 71 22.69 2.41 -9.44
C LEU A 71 23.81 3.34 -8.92
N GLY A 72 24.66 2.87 -8.00
CA GLY A 72 25.73 3.69 -7.37
C GLY A 72 25.27 4.56 -6.20
N ALA A 73 24.01 4.45 -5.75
CA ALA A 73 23.52 5.08 -4.52
C ALA A 73 23.49 4.06 -3.36
N PRO A 74 24.06 4.38 -2.20
CA PRO A 74 24.17 3.42 -1.10
C PRO A 74 22.80 3.11 -0.49
N LEU A 75 22.43 1.83 -0.50
CA LEU A 75 21.10 1.36 -0.08
C LEU A 75 20.82 1.58 1.42
N GLY A 76 21.87 1.57 2.23
CA GLY A 76 21.79 1.73 3.68
C GLY A 76 21.74 3.18 4.16
N GLN A 77 21.91 4.17 3.28
CA GLN A 77 21.87 5.57 3.69
C GLN A 77 20.49 6.18 3.55
N GLN A 78 20.24 7.17 4.41
CA GLN A 78 19.09 8.06 4.40
C GLN A 78 19.44 9.35 3.67
N VAL A 79 18.44 10.13 3.24
CA VAL A 79 18.64 11.35 2.41
C VAL A 79 19.68 12.30 3.01
N ALA A 80 19.58 12.58 4.31
CA ALA A 80 20.54 13.44 5.01
C ALA A 80 21.98 12.88 4.99
N GLY A 81 22.13 11.56 5.12
CA GLY A 81 23.44 10.91 5.06
C GLY A 81 24.06 11.02 3.67
N VAL A 82 23.27 10.81 2.62
CA VAL A 82 23.77 10.91 1.24
C VAL A 82 24.18 12.34 0.89
N ILE A 83 23.38 13.33 1.30
CA ILE A 83 23.73 14.74 1.12
C ILE A 83 25.01 15.10 1.88
N ALA A 84 25.19 14.60 3.10
CA ALA A 84 26.38 14.87 3.90
C ALA A 84 27.65 14.22 3.31
N ASN A 85 27.53 13.01 2.74
CA ASN A 85 28.69 12.25 2.24
C ASN A 85 29.06 12.56 0.78
N TYR A 86 28.08 12.89 -0.06
CA TYR A 86 28.27 13.06 -1.51
C TYR A 86 27.94 14.47 -2.02
N GLY A 87 27.35 15.33 -1.18
CA GLY A 87 26.88 16.66 -1.56
C GLY A 87 25.48 16.66 -2.18
N LEU A 88 24.86 17.85 -2.20
CA LEU A 88 23.49 18.06 -2.70
C LEU A 88 23.33 17.75 -4.19
N ILE A 89 24.34 18.08 -5.00
CA ILE A 89 24.34 17.83 -6.45
C ILE A 89 25.28 16.65 -6.69
N SER A 90 24.73 15.45 -6.56
CA SER A 90 25.50 14.22 -6.75
C SER A 90 24.64 13.12 -7.38
N TRP A 91 25.30 12.16 -8.02
CA TRP A 91 24.61 11.03 -8.65
C TRP A 91 23.76 10.23 -7.65
N PRO A 92 24.24 9.89 -6.44
CA PRO A 92 23.42 9.23 -5.44
C PRO A 92 22.17 10.03 -5.05
N VAL A 93 22.27 11.36 -4.89
CA VAL A 93 21.10 12.19 -4.57
C VAL A 93 20.05 12.12 -5.68
N SER A 94 20.46 12.12 -6.96
CA SER A 94 19.52 12.00 -8.08
C SER A 94 18.71 10.69 -8.05
N VAL A 95 19.32 9.58 -7.62
CA VAL A 95 18.64 8.28 -7.46
C VAL A 95 17.61 8.35 -6.34
N PHE A 96 17.97 8.94 -5.19
CA PHE A 96 17.04 9.15 -4.08
C PHE A 96 15.86 10.04 -4.50
N THR A 97 16.15 11.14 -5.21
CA THR A 97 15.11 12.03 -5.75
C THR A 97 14.18 11.28 -6.71
N ALA A 98 14.72 10.47 -7.61
CA ALA A 98 13.91 9.67 -8.53
C ALA A 98 12.98 8.71 -7.79
N VAL A 99 13.47 8.01 -6.76
CA VAL A 99 12.65 7.11 -5.92
C VAL A 99 11.55 7.89 -5.20
N ILE A 100 11.87 9.04 -4.57
CA ILE A 100 10.88 9.87 -3.88
C ILE A 100 9.82 10.41 -4.83
N VAL A 101 10.21 10.84 -6.04
CA VAL A 101 9.28 11.32 -7.08
C VAL A 101 8.35 10.19 -7.54
N LEU A 102 8.89 8.98 -7.76
CA LEU A 102 8.07 7.81 -8.09
C LEU A 102 7.10 7.47 -6.95
N MET A 103 7.53 7.55 -5.69
CA MET A 103 6.66 7.33 -4.54
C MET A 103 5.57 8.39 -4.44
N ALA A 104 5.90 9.67 -4.66
CA ALA A 104 4.94 10.76 -4.69
C ALA A 104 3.91 10.57 -5.81
N LEU A 105 4.33 10.09 -6.98
CA LEU A 105 3.44 9.75 -8.09
C LEU A 105 2.48 8.62 -7.71
N VAL A 106 2.99 7.55 -7.10
CA VAL A 106 2.16 6.43 -6.62
C VAL A 106 1.20 6.86 -5.51
N ALA A 107 1.66 7.69 -4.58
CA ALA A 107 0.82 8.26 -3.53
C ALA A 107 -0.27 9.16 -4.11
N TRP A 108 0.03 9.94 -5.13
CA TRP A 108 -0.93 10.78 -5.85
C TRP A 108 -2.00 9.95 -6.58
N LEU A 109 -1.59 8.91 -7.32
CA LEU A 109 -2.52 7.97 -7.97
C LEU A 109 -3.42 7.26 -6.93
N SER A 110 -2.81 6.85 -5.81
CA SER A 110 -3.54 6.23 -4.69
C SER A 110 -4.54 7.20 -4.05
N ALA A 111 -4.14 8.44 -3.81
CA ALA A 111 -5.00 9.47 -3.26
C ALA A 111 -6.17 9.80 -4.20
N ARG A 112 -5.92 9.84 -5.52
CA ARG A 112 -6.96 10.04 -6.54
C ARG A 112 -7.99 8.91 -6.52
N SER A 113 -7.55 7.65 -6.52
CA SER A 113 -8.47 6.49 -6.48
C SER A 113 -9.27 6.42 -5.18
N ILE A 114 -8.65 6.72 -4.04
CA ILE A 114 -9.30 6.78 -2.73
C ILE A 114 -10.38 7.86 -2.72
N ARG A 115 -10.09 9.07 -3.22
CA ARG A 115 -11.08 10.17 -3.34
C ARG A 115 -12.26 9.79 -4.22
N ALA A 116 -11.99 9.15 -5.36
CA ALA A 116 -13.04 8.74 -6.31
C ALA A 116 -13.97 7.65 -5.75
N SER A 117 -13.52 6.88 -4.77
CA SER A 117 -14.27 5.76 -4.18
C SER A 117 -15.01 6.12 -2.89
N MET A 118 -14.95 7.39 -2.44
CA MET A 118 -15.56 7.82 -1.19
C MET A 118 -17.06 8.11 -1.35
N PRO A 119 -17.93 7.43 -0.58
CA PRO A 119 -19.35 7.79 -0.48
C PRO A 119 -19.53 9.19 0.10
N GLU A 120 -20.52 9.94 -0.41
CA GLU A 120 -20.80 11.31 0.03
C GLU A 120 -21.20 11.42 1.51
N GLU A 121 -21.81 10.37 2.07
CA GLU A 121 -22.33 10.32 3.44
C GLU A 121 -21.24 10.25 4.54
N GLN A 122 -19.97 10.09 4.18
CA GLN A 122 -18.89 10.05 5.18
C GLN A 122 -18.58 11.45 5.75
N PRO A 123 -18.16 11.56 7.03
CA PRO A 123 -17.79 12.84 7.64
C PRO A 123 -16.74 13.60 6.82
N GLU A 124 -16.88 14.91 6.68
CA GLU A 124 -15.97 15.73 5.87
C GLU A 124 -14.50 15.60 6.29
N ALA A 125 -14.25 15.47 7.60
CA ALA A 125 -12.90 15.27 8.14
C ALA A 125 -12.26 13.99 7.59
N LEU A 126 -13.00 12.88 7.56
CA LEU A 126 -12.53 11.61 7.02
C LEU A 126 -12.24 11.71 5.52
N ARG A 127 -13.11 12.41 4.77
CA ARG A 127 -12.94 12.63 3.32
C ARG A 127 -11.70 13.44 2.97
N ARG A 128 -11.28 14.35 3.85
CA ARG A 128 -10.06 15.16 3.68
C ARG A 128 -8.79 14.43 4.11
N VAL A 129 -8.84 13.69 5.22
CA VAL A 129 -7.65 13.06 5.82
C VAL A 129 -7.28 11.75 5.12
N MET A 130 -8.25 10.91 4.80
CA MET A 130 -8.00 9.57 4.29
C MET A 130 -7.19 9.52 2.96
N PRO A 131 -7.35 10.47 2.01
CA PRO A 131 -6.48 10.54 0.83
C PRO A 131 -5.06 11.04 1.11
N LEU A 132 -4.79 11.61 2.29
CA LEU A 132 -3.47 12.10 2.67
C LEU A 132 -2.59 10.98 3.24
N LEU A 133 -3.19 9.88 3.70
CA LEU A 133 -2.46 8.75 4.30
C LEU A 133 -1.28 8.24 3.44
N PRO A 134 -1.41 8.05 2.11
CA PRO A 134 -0.30 7.56 1.28
C PRO A 134 0.92 8.49 1.27
N PHE A 135 0.74 9.80 1.46
CA PHE A 135 1.85 10.76 1.51
C PHE A 135 2.73 10.57 2.75
N GLY A 136 2.19 9.97 3.82
CA GLY A 136 2.99 9.59 4.99
C GLY A 136 4.11 8.61 4.65
N SER A 137 3.90 7.72 3.67
CA SER A 137 4.95 6.80 3.20
C SER A 137 6.08 7.51 2.46
N VAL A 138 5.78 8.61 1.75
CA VAL A 138 6.77 9.44 1.07
C VAL A 138 7.64 10.18 2.10
N LEU A 139 7.02 10.72 3.15
CA LEU A 139 7.74 11.34 4.26
C LEU A 139 8.63 10.34 5.00
N ALA A 140 8.11 9.13 5.26
CA ALA A 140 8.89 8.06 5.86
C ALA A 140 10.11 7.71 5.00
N ALA A 141 9.95 7.60 3.68
CA ALA A 141 11.06 7.30 2.77
C ALA A 141 12.14 8.39 2.73
N ALA A 142 11.80 9.65 3.03
CA ALA A 142 12.79 10.73 3.11
C ALA A 142 13.71 10.63 4.33
N VAL A 143 13.22 10.02 5.42
CA VAL A 143 13.96 9.87 6.68
C VAL A 143 14.58 8.49 6.82
N LEU A 144 13.98 7.46 6.21
CA LEU A 144 14.46 6.09 6.25
C LEU A 144 15.56 5.83 5.21
N PRO A 145 16.31 4.71 5.34
CA PRO A 145 17.26 4.28 4.33
C PRO A 145 16.62 4.04 2.96
N LEU A 146 17.38 4.23 1.88
CA LEU A 146 16.92 4.01 0.50
C LEU A 146 16.24 2.65 0.31
N ALA A 147 16.80 1.59 0.90
CA ALA A 147 16.24 0.24 0.84
C ALA A 147 14.79 0.19 1.38
N ALA A 148 14.51 0.90 2.48
CA ALA A 148 13.16 1.00 3.03
C ALA A 148 12.26 1.84 2.11
N GLY A 149 12.78 2.92 1.53
CA GLY A 149 12.07 3.74 0.53
C GLY A 149 11.65 2.94 -0.71
N LEU A 150 12.56 2.14 -1.29
CA LEU A 150 12.29 1.26 -2.42
C LEU A 150 11.23 0.22 -2.10
N TYR A 151 11.27 -0.35 -0.90
CA TYR A 151 10.22 -1.26 -0.47
C TYR A 151 8.86 -0.54 -0.43
N LEU A 152 8.80 0.62 0.24
CA LEU A 152 7.56 1.38 0.35
C LEU A 152 7.02 1.73 -1.04
N LEU A 153 7.90 2.09 -1.97
CA LEU A 153 7.55 2.30 -3.37
C LEU A 153 6.91 1.06 -3.99
N VAL A 154 7.56 -0.10 -3.91
CA VAL A 154 7.03 -1.35 -4.49
C VAL A 154 5.71 -1.76 -3.84
N SER A 155 5.62 -1.69 -2.51
CA SER A 155 4.42 -2.07 -1.75
C SER A 155 3.23 -1.17 -2.07
N THR A 156 3.45 0.15 -2.09
CA THR A 156 2.40 1.11 -2.44
C THR A 156 2.04 1.04 -3.92
N ALA A 157 3.01 0.81 -4.81
CA ALA A 157 2.77 0.65 -6.25
C ALA A 157 1.98 -0.61 -6.54
N TRP A 158 2.30 -1.73 -5.88
CA TRP A 158 1.53 -2.97 -5.96
C TRP A 158 0.10 -2.76 -5.48
N THR A 159 -0.08 -2.14 -4.30
CA THR A 159 -1.41 -1.85 -3.75
C THR A 159 -2.23 -0.96 -4.68
N ALA A 160 -1.60 0.04 -5.29
CA ALA A 160 -2.23 0.91 -6.28
C ALA A 160 -2.59 0.13 -7.56
N GLY A 161 -1.68 -0.72 -8.05
CA GLY A 161 -1.86 -1.55 -9.23
C GLY A 161 -2.98 -2.58 -9.07
N GLU A 162 -3.04 -3.27 -7.94
CA GLU A 162 -4.12 -4.21 -7.61
C GLU A 162 -5.49 -3.51 -7.65
N ARG A 163 -5.57 -2.32 -7.03
CA ARG A 163 -6.80 -1.51 -7.05
C ARG A 163 -7.18 -1.09 -8.48
N ALA A 164 -6.21 -0.67 -9.29
CA ALA A 164 -6.44 -0.28 -10.68
C ALA A 164 -6.94 -1.45 -11.55
N VAL A 165 -6.31 -2.62 -11.43
CA VAL A 165 -6.71 -3.83 -12.18
C VAL A 165 -8.11 -4.31 -11.78
N LEU A 166 -8.45 -4.23 -10.49
CA LEU A 166 -9.76 -4.63 -10.00
C LEU A 166 -10.87 -3.63 -10.33
N ALA A 167 -10.55 -2.33 -10.42
CA ALA A 167 -11.50 -1.28 -10.84
C ALA A 167 -11.78 -1.30 -12.35
N GLY A 168 -10.83 -1.75 -13.17
CA GLY A 168 -10.93 -1.76 -14.64
C GLY A 168 -11.62 -2.98 -15.26
N ARG A 169 -12.05 -3.99 -14.47
CA ARG A 169 -12.75 -5.17 -14.99
C ARG A 169 -14.26 -4.89 -15.11
N PRO A 170 -14.82 -4.69 -16.32
CA PRO A 170 -16.26 -4.65 -16.49
C PRO A 170 -16.82 -6.00 -16.05
N LEU A 171 -17.84 -5.96 -15.20
CA LEU A 171 -18.65 -7.11 -14.83
C LEU A 171 -19.23 -7.71 -16.11
N ARG A 172 -18.56 -8.73 -16.68
CA ARG A 172 -19.21 -9.58 -17.68
C ARG A 172 -20.37 -10.27 -16.97
N ALA A 173 -21.57 -9.87 -17.38
CA ALA A 173 -22.85 -10.41 -16.95
C ALA A 173 -23.03 -11.84 -17.46
#